data_AF-A0A841HT26-F1
#
_entry.id   AF-A0A841HT26-F1
#
_cell.length_a   1.000
_cell.length_b   1.000
_cell.length_c   1.000
_cell.angle_alpha   90.00
_cell.angle_beta   90.00
_cell.angle_gamma   90.00
#
_symmetry.space_group_name_H-M   'P 1'
#
loop_
_entity.id
_entity.type
_entity.pdbx_description
1 polymer ?
#
loop_
_entity_poly.entity_id
_entity_poly.type
_entity_poly.pdbx_seq_one_letter_code
_entity_poly.pdbx_strand_id
1 'polypeptide(L)'
;MNTTTVVYGLGALILGFVGLVTGDFAMQWQPVPEWVPMRVPLAYLSAAVLLAGAVLTLLPMRASLKAPACLGVFYGLWALLLHLPRALRAPLDVGTWNGVAELTALAMGGIASLALIDAAYSRSAWSTRVFGACLLVFGTAHFVYDDFSATMIPAWLPAPLFWVYLTGCGHLAAGVSLISGVATRLASLLLTGMFACFVLLLHLPRVIAAPTARIEWIMLGISTAMTGAAWIVRCVVSRDPTRIHEGTAQPA
;
A
#
# COMPACT_ATOMS: atom_id res chain seq x y z
N MET A 1 -2.83 15.08 16.96
CA MET A 1 -2.39 13.83 16.31
C MET A 1 -2.20 14.08 14.82
N ASN A 2 -1.12 13.57 14.21
CA ASN A 2 -0.98 13.58 12.76
C ASN A 2 -1.86 12.48 12.17
N THR A 3 -3.15 12.78 11.93
CA THR A 3 -4.13 11.81 11.42
C THR A 3 -3.78 11.26 10.04
N THR A 4 -2.90 11.93 9.30
CA THR A 4 -2.53 11.56 7.92
C THR A 4 -1.80 10.22 7.84
N THR A 5 -1.01 9.86 8.84
CA THR A 5 -0.11 8.69 8.78
C THR A 5 -0.54 7.54 9.69
N VAL A 6 -1.61 7.72 10.47
CA VAL A 6 -2.05 6.74 11.48
C VAL A 6 -2.37 5.39 10.84
N VAL A 7 -3.19 5.37 9.79
CA VAL A 7 -3.61 4.13 9.12
C VAL A 7 -2.41 3.38 8.54
N TYR A 8 -1.44 4.10 7.97
CA TYR A 8 -0.21 3.53 7.46
C TYR A 8 0.62 2.89 8.58
N GLY A 9 0.76 3.59 9.72
CA GLY A 9 1.43 3.08 10.90
C GLY A 9 0.73 1.85 11.52
N LEU A 10 -0.61 1.83 11.55
CA LEU A 10 -1.37 0.68 12.05
C LEU A 10 -1.16 -0.57 11.20
N GLY A 11 -1.12 -0.44 9.87
CA GLY A 11 -0.80 -1.56 8.99
C GLY A 11 0.60 -2.13 9.26
N ALA A 12 1.60 -1.25 9.39
CA ALA A 12 2.96 -1.63 9.76
C ALA A 12 3.03 -2.28 11.16
N LEU A 13 2.23 -1.80 12.11
CA LEU A 13 2.13 -2.35 13.47
C LEU A 13 1.63 -3.80 13.44
N ILE A 14 0.56 -4.06 12.69
CA ILE A 14 0.00 -5.40 12.51
C ILE A 14 1.05 -6.33 11.89
N LEU A 15 1.73 -5.90 10.83
CA LEU A 15 2.76 -6.73 10.17
C LEU A 15 3.95 -7.02 11.06
N GLY A 16 4.43 -6.02 11.80
CA GLY A 16 5.50 -6.20 12.77
C GLY A 16 5.11 -7.17 13.89
N PHE A 17 3.87 -7.07 14.38
CA PHE A 17 3.36 -7.99 15.41
C PHE A 17 3.24 -9.43 14.90
N VAL A 18 2.73 -9.64 13.68
CA VAL A 18 2.70 -10.97 13.05
C VAL A 18 4.10 -11.55 12.91
N GLY A 19 5.06 -10.76 12.43
CA GLY A 19 6.45 -11.21 12.32
C GLY A 19 7.06 -11.59 13.67
N LEU A 20 6.78 -10.81 14.71
CA LEU A 20 7.25 -11.06 16.07
C LEU A 20 6.65 -12.34 16.67
N VAL A 21 5.34 -12.56 16.52
CA VAL A 21 4.66 -13.76 17.06
C VAL A 21 5.09 -15.02 16.32
N THR A 22 5.29 -14.92 15.00
CA THR A 22 5.54 -16.10 14.15
C THR A 22 7.01 -16.45 14.02
N GLY A 23 7.93 -15.55 14.38
CA GLY A 23 9.37 -15.75 14.20
C GLY A 23 9.77 -15.88 12.72
N ASP A 24 8.94 -15.36 11.82
CA ASP A 24 9.08 -15.54 10.39
C ASP A 24 8.57 -14.32 9.62
N PHE A 25 9.12 -14.13 8.43
CA PHE A 25 8.82 -13.02 7.53
C PHE A 25 7.37 -13.05 7.04
N ALA A 26 6.80 -11.91 6.66
CA ALA A 26 5.49 -11.88 6.03
C ALA A 26 5.53 -12.62 4.67
N MET A 27 5.26 -13.94 4.67
CA MET A 27 5.78 -14.91 3.67
C MET A 27 5.59 -14.52 2.20
N GLN A 28 4.48 -13.85 1.88
CA GLN A 28 4.17 -13.44 0.50
C GLN A 28 4.82 -12.10 0.10
N TRP A 29 5.23 -11.27 1.06
CA TRP A 29 5.82 -9.94 0.84
C TRP A 29 7.28 -9.81 1.24
N GLN A 30 7.72 -10.63 2.17
CA GLN A 30 9.12 -10.75 2.57
C GLN A 30 9.62 -12.16 2.25
N PRO A 31 9.70 -12.51 0.95
CA PRO A 31 9.98 -13.87 0.51
C PRO A 31 11.47 -14.20 0.65
N VAL A 32 11.98 -14.22 1.88
CA VAL A 32 13.34 -14.65 2.19
C VAL A 32 13.43 -16.17 2.02
N PRO A 33 14.29 -16.67 1.12
CA PRO A 33 14.46 -18.10 0.93
C PRO A 33 14.88 -18.82 2.21
N GLU A 34 14.48 -20.09 2.35
CA GLU A 34 14.79 -20.90 3.54
C GLU A 34 16.28 -21.13 3.76
N TRP A 35 17.08 -21.13 2.69
CA TRP A 35 18.53 -21.34 2.75
C TRP A 35 19.31 -20.16 3.32
N VAL A 36 18.68 -18.99 3.53
CA VAL A 36 19.38 -17.80 4.04
C VAL A 36 19.86 -18.04 5.47
N PRO A 37 21.16 -17.86 5.77
CA PRO A 37 21.66 -18.01 7.12
C PRO A 37 21.02 -16.97 8.05
N MET A 38 20.80 -17.33 9.32
CA MET A 38 20.18 -16.45 10.32
C MET A 38 18.76 -15.97 9.94
N ARG A 39 18.02 -16.74 9.11
CA ARG A 39 16.67 -16.39 8.66
C ARG A 39 15.71 -15.99 9.78
N VAL A 40 15.66 -16.78 10.86
CA VAL A 40 14.78 -16.49 12.02
C VAL A 40 15.19 -15.21 12.76
N PRO A 41 16.46 -15.02 13.17
CA PRO A 41 16.92 -13.73 13.69
C PRO A 41 16.64 -12.54 12.78
N LEU A 42 16.81 -12.68 11.46
CA LEU A 42 16.51 -11.63 10.48
C LEU A 42 15.01 -11.34 10.39
N ALA A 43 14.15 -12.35 10.58
CA ALA A 43 12.70 -12.16 10.65
C ALA A 43 12.31 -11.34 11.88
N TYR A 44 12.90 -11.63 13.04
CA TYR A 44 12.72 -10.82 14.24
C TYR A 44 13.24 -9.40 14.08
N LEU A 45 14.38 -9.21 13.42
CA LEU A 45 14.91 -7.87 13.11
C LEU A 45 13.95 -7.10 12.18
N SER A 46 13.44 -7.75 11.14
CA SER A 46 12.43 -7.19 10.23
C SER A 46 11.17 -6.75 10.99
N ALA A 47 10.66 -7.64 11.85
CA ALA A 47 9.52 -7.35 12.73
C ALA A 47 9.79 -6.15 13.65
N ALA A 48 10.99 -6.10 14.27
CA ALA A 48 11.38 -5.00 15.14
C ALA A 48 11.47 -3.66 14.39
N VAL A 49 12.00 -3.65 13.16
CA VAL A 49 12.03 -2.44 12.30
C VAL A 49 10.61 -1.97 11.97
N LEU A 50 9.70 -2.89 11.62
CA LEU A 50 8.30 -2.57 11.36
C LEU A 50 7.60 -2.01 12.61
N LEU A 51 7.77 -2.64 13.77
CA LEU A 51 7.21 -2.18 15.04
C LEU A 51 7.75 -0.81 15.45
N ALA A 52 9.07 -0.61 15.38
CA ALA A 52 9.69 0.67 15.72
C ALA A 52 9.23 1.78 14.77
N GLY A 53 9.23 1.52 13.47
CA GLY A 53 8.73 2.47 12.47
C GLY A 53 7.24 2.78 12.64
N ALA A 54 6.43 1.78 12.99
CA ALA A 54 5.01 1.93 13.27
C ALA A 54 4.76 2.79 14.52
N VAL A 55 5.40 2.45 15.65
CA VAL A 55 5.30 3.21 16.89
C VAL A 55 5.72 4.65 16.65
N LEU A 56 6.89 4.87 16.02
CA LEU A 56 7.35 6.22 15.68
C LEU A 56 6.31 6.96 14.83
N THR A 57 5.75 6.33 13.80
CA THR A 57 4.70 6.91 12.93
C THR A 57 3.42 7.29 13.67
N LEU A 58 3.09 6.59 14.76
CA LEU A 58 1.90 6.82 15.57
C LEU A 58 2.11 7.90 16.66
N LEU A 59 3.36 8.18 17.04
CA LEU A 59 3.67 9.21 18.04
C LEU A 59 3.43 10.62 17.51
N PRO A 60 2.85 11.55 18.30
CA PRO A 60 2.54 12.91 17.87
C PRO A 60 3.77 13.86 17.82
N MET A 61 4.98 13.34 17.73
CA MET A 61 6.23 14.11 17.87
C MET A 61 6.75 14.65 16.53
N ARG A 62 7.38 15.84 16.49
CA ARG A 62 7.99 16.36 15.25
C ARG A 62 9.04 15.43 14.63
N ALA A 63 9.75 14.65 15.44
CA ALA A 63 10.69 13.63 14.98
C ALA A 63 10.01 12.45 14.25
N SER A 64 8.72 12.21 14.47
CA SER A 64 7.91 11.16 13.83
C SER A 64 7.64 11.43 12.35
N LEU A 65 7.77 12.67 11.89
CA LEU A 65 7.32 13.06 10.55
C LEU A 65 8.06 12.31 9.43
N LYS A 66 9.32 11.90 9.66
CA LYS A 66 10.12 11.10 8.71
C LYS A 66 9.92 9.59 8.85
N ALA A 67 9.28 9.11 9.92
CA ALA A 67 9.12 7.69 10.19
C ALA A 67 8.35 6.93 9.08
N PRO A 68 7.27 7.46 8.48
CA PRO A 68 6.60 6.79 7.37
C PRO A 68 7.51 6.65 6.15
N ALA A 69 8.36 7.64 5.88
CA ALA A 69 9.32 7.59 4.80
C ALA A 69 10.42 6.55 5.06
N CYS A 70 10.90 6.42 6.30
CA CYS A 70 11.83 5.35 6.68
C CYS A 70 11.22 3.96 6.51
N LEU A 71 9.95 3.76 6.92
CA LEU A 71 9.20 2.54 6.63
C LEU A 71 9.05 2.33 5.11
N GLY A 72 8.81 3.41 4.37
CA GLY A 72 8.72 3.36 2.92
C GLY A 72 10.01 2.87 2.27
N VAL A 73 11.17 3.39 2.71
CA VAL A 73 12.50 2.90 2.27
C VAL A 73 12.65 1.42 2.61
N PHE A 74 12.26 1.01 3.81
CA PHE A 74 12.30 -0.41 4.20
C PHE A 74 11.48 -1.28 3.24
N TYR A 75 10.23 -0.93 2.94
CA TYR A 75 9.41 -1.66 1.95
C TYR A 75 10.05 -1.66 0.55
N GLY A 76 10.62 -0.53 0.13
CA GLY A 76 11.32 -0.40 -1.15
C GLY A 76 12.52 -1.33 -1.27
N LEU A 77 13.28 -1.54 -0.18
CA LEU A 77 14.37 -2.51 -0.16
C LEU A 77 13.88 -3.94 -0.44
N TRP A 78 12.73 -4.33 0.13
CA TRP A 78 12.12 -5.64 -0.16
C TRP A 78 11.64 -5.75 -1.61
N ALA A 79 11.05 -4.68 -2.16
CA ALA A 79 10.64 -4.63 -3.56
C ALA A 79 11.85 -4.85 -4.49
N LEU A 80 12.94 -4.11 -4.24
CA LEU A 80 14.13 -4.12 -5.08
C LEU A 80 14.99 -5.37 -4.92
N LEU A 81 15.20 -5.84 -3.69
CA LEU A 81 16.14 -6.93 -3.42
C LEU A 81 15.51 -8.31 -3.60
N LEU A 82 14.20 -8.46 -3.34
CA LEU A 82 13.57 -9.78 -3.34
C LEU A 82 12.51 -9.97 -4.43
N HIS A 83 11.65 -8.98 -4.68
CA HIS A 83 10.59 -9.15 -5.67
C HIS A 83 11.06 -8.84 -7.09
N LEU A 84 11.86 -7.79 -7.28
CA LEU A 84 12.34 -7.41 -8.61
C LEU A 84 13.16 -8.52 -9.28
N PRO A 85 14.10 -9.23 -8.60
CA PRO A 85 14.79 -10.36 -9.22
C PRO A 85 13.86 -11.51 -9.61
N ARG A 86 12.75 -11.72 -8.89
CA ARG A 86 11.74 -12.72 -9.25
C ARG A 86 10.99 -12.30 -10.51
N ALA A 87 10.55 -11.04 -10.57
CA ALA A 87 9.89 -10.48 -11.75
C ALA A 87 10.77 -10.52 -13.00
N LEU A 88 12.07 -10.21 -12.86
CA LEU A 88 13.02 -10.29 -13.98
C LEU A 88 13.27 -11.71 -14.49
N ARG A 89 13.11 -12.73 -13.64
CA ARG A 89 13.23 -14.15 -14.06
C ARG A 89 11.96 -14.70 -14.72
N ALA A 90 10.80 -14.10 -14.44
CA ALA A 90 9.52 -14.48 -15.00
C ALA A 90 8.73 -13.24 -15.46
N PRO A 91 9.22 -12.49 -16.45
CA PRO A 91 8.69 -11.17 -16.79
C PRO A 91 7.27 -11.20 -17.37
N LEU A 92 6.81 -12.35 -17.87
CA LEU A 92 5.45 -12.55 -18.39
C LEU A 92 4.45 -12.95 -17.30
N ASP A 93 4.91 -13.27 -16.09
CA ASP A 93 4.05 -13.62 -14.96
C ASP A 93 3.66 -12.35 -14.19
N VAL A 94 2.42 -11.90 -14.38
CA VAL A 94 1.86 -10.70 -13.73
C VAL A 94 1.92 -10.80 -12.21
N GLY A 95 1.86 -11.99 -11.63
CA GLY A 95 1.88 -12.22 -10.19
C GLY A 95 3.22 -11.83 -9.57
N THR A 96 4.32 -12.05 -10.28
CA THR A 96 5.65 -11.61 -9.83
C THR A 96 5.78 -10.08 -9.81
N TRP A 97 5.17 -9.41 -10.78
CA TRP A 97 5.10 -7.95 -10.80
C TRP A 97 4.17 -7.39 -9.73
N ASN A 98 3.12 -8.12 -9.34
CA ASN A 98 2.23 -7.69 -8.26
C ASN A 98 2.99 -7.52 -6.94
N GLY A 99 3.88 -8.45 -6.58
CA GLY A 99 4.71 -8.31 -5.37
C GLY A 99 5.67 -7.11 -5.42
N VAL A 100 6.23 -6.79 -6.60
CA VAL A 100 7.02 -5.56 -6.81
C VAL A 100 6.15 -4.31 -6.62
N ALA A 101 4.96 -4.30 -7.23
CA ALA A 101 4.05 -3.16 -7.20
C ALA A 101 3.48 -2.91 -5.81
N GLU A 102 3.14 -3.95 -5.05
CA GLU A 102 2.60 -3.83 -3.69
C GLU A 102 3.59 -3.15 -2.75
N LEU A 103 4.84 -3.62 -2.73
CA LEU A 103 5.86 -3.04 -1.87
C LEU A 103 6.32 -1.67 -2.36
N THR A 104 6.39 -1.45 -3.67
CA THR A 104 6.69 -0.14 -4.24
C THR A 104 5.60 0.87 -3.92
N ALA A 105 4.32 0.48 -3.96
CA ALA A 105 3.21 1.35 -3.60
C ALA A 105 3.25 1.73 -2.11
N LEU A 106 3.50 0.77 -1.21
CA LEU A 106 3.73 1.07 0.20
C LEU A 106 4.94 2.01 0.38
N ALA A 107 6.04 1.74 -0.32
CA ALA A 107 7.24 2.56 -0.30
C ALA A 107 6.95 4.01 -0.70
N MET A 108 6.25 4.20 -1.82
CA MET A 108 5.91 5.51 -2.35
C MET A 108 4.90 6.25 -1.49
N GLY A 109 3.94 5.56 -0.86
CA GLY A 109 3.04 6.17 0.11
C GLY A 109 3.78 6.70 1.33
N GLY A 110 4.70 5.91 1.89
CA GLY A 110 5.57 6.34 2.98
C GLY A 110 6.46 7.52 2.59
N ILE A 111 7.14 7.43 1.45
CA ILE A 111 8.02 8.49 0.93
C ILE A 111 7.25 9.77 0.59
N ALA A 112 6.02 9.66 0.07
CA ALA A 112 5.15 10.80 -0.19
C ALA A 112 4.84 11.60 1.09
N SER A 113 4.92 10.99 2.29
CA SER A 113 4.73 11.72 3.55
C SER A 113 5.74 12.87 3.75
N LEU A 114 6.89 12.83 3.08
CA LEU A 114 7.89 13.92 3.12
C LEU A 114 7.33 15.23 2.53
N ALA A 115 6.40 15.16 1.57
CA ALA A 115 5.71 16.34 1.02
C ALA A 115 4.85 17.06 2.08
N LEU A 116 4.53 16.38 3.19
CA LEU A 116 3.77 16.98 4.28
C LEU A 116 4.62 17.91 5.17
N ILE A 117 5.94 17.82 5.04
CA ILE A 117 6.94 18.51 5.87
C ILE A 117 7.81 19.46 5.03
N ASP A 118 8.06 19.10 3.76
CA ASP A 118 8.91 19.84 2.84
C ASP A 118 8.11 20.29 1.60
N ALA A 119 7.97 21.61 1.47
CA ALA A 119 7.27 22.25 0.36
C ALA A 119 7.98 22.06 -0.99
N ALA A 120 9.31 21.88 -1.01
CA ALA A 120 10.04 21.61 -2.25
C ALA A 120 9.74 20.18 -2.75
N TYR A 121 9.70 19.21 -1.85
CA TYR A 121 9.35 17.83 -2.17
C TYR A 121 7.89 17.69 -2.67
N SER A 122 6.97 18.51 -2.12
CA SER A 122 5.56 18.59 -2.59
C SER A 122 5.43 18.84 -4.11
N ARG A 123 6.41 19.52 -4.72
CA ARG A 123 6.38 19.87 -6.15
C ARG A 123 6.84 18.76 -7.10
N SER A 124 7.53 17.74 -6.60
CA SER A 124 8.22 16.77 -7.46
C SER A 124 7.27 15.73 -8.06
N ALA A 125 6.15 15.43 -7.39
CA ALA A 125 5.08 14.50 -7.80
C ALA A 125 5.52 13.07 -8.22
N TRP A 126 6.83 12.75 -8.21
CA TRP A 126 7.37 11.48 -8.68
C TRP A 126 6.86 10.30 -7.87
N SER A 127 6.82 10.39 -6.53
CA SER A 127 6.32 9.32 -5.67
C SER A 127 4.85 9.01 -5.95
N THR A 128 4.04 10.05 -6.16
CA THR A 128 2.65 9.91 -6.59
C THR A 128 2.52 9.24 -7.96
N ARG A 129 3.36 9.59 -8.94
CA ARG A 129 3.33 8.96 -10.27
C ARG A 129 3.77 7.50 -10.24
N VAL A 130 4.82 7.18 -9.48
CA VAL A 130 5.29 5.79 -9.30
C VAL A 130 4.25 4.97 -8.55
N PHE A 131 3.61 5.55 -7.53
CA PHE A 131 2.44 4.94 -6.87
C PHE A 131 1.34 4.65 -7.90
N GLY A 132 1.01 5.61 -8.76
CA GLY A 132 0.05 5.42 -9.86
C GLY A 132 0.43 4.30 -10.83
N ALA A 133 1.71 4.16 -11.18
CA ALA A 133 2.19 3.06 -12.02
C ALA A 133 1.97 1.67 -11.36
N CYS A 134 2.13 1.57 -10.04
CA CYS A 134 1.83 0.34 -9.30
C CYS A 134 0.34 -0.04 -9.41
N LEU A 135 -0.56 0.95 -9.42
CA LEU A 135 -2.00 0.69 -9.57
C LEU A 135 -2.34 0.10 -10.94
N LEU A 136 -1.56 0.38 -11.99
CA LEU A 136 -1.76 -0.25 -13.29
C LEU A 136 -1.50 -1.77 -13.22
N VAL A 137 -0.51 -2.18 -12.43
CA VAL A 137 -0.22 -3.59 -12.17
C VAL A 137 -1.35 -4.22 -11.37
N PHE A 138 -1.85 -3.57 -10.32
CA PHE A 138 -2.98 -4.09 -9.52
C PHE A 138 -4.24 -4.24 -10.35
N GLY A 139 -4.54 -3.24 -11.19
CA GLY A 139 -5.67 -3.29 -12.10
C GLY A 139 -5.56 -4.46 -13.07
N THR A 140 -4.38 -4.64 -13.68
CA THR A 140 -4.11 -5.78 -14.57
C THR A 140 -4.26 -7.13 -13.84
N ALA A 141 -3.76 -7.24 -12.62
CA ALA A 141 -3.86 -8.45 -11.82
C ALA A 141 -5.31 -8.86 -11.52
N HIS A 142 -6.24 -7.91 -11.39
CA HIS A 142 -7.67 -8.22 -11.23
C HIS A 142 -8.30 -8.87 -12.46
N PHE A 143 -7.78 -8.64 -13.67
CA PHE A 143 -8.26 -9.29 -14.89
C PHE A 143 -7.56 -10.61 -15.16
N VAL A 144 -6.28 -10.73 -14.78
CA VAL A 144 -5.48 -11.94 -15.04
C VAL A 144 -5.77 -13.05 -14.01
N TYR A 145 -6.07 -12.67 -12.77
CA TYR A 145 -6.36 -13.60 -11.67
C TYR A 145 -7.79 -13.45 -11.17
N ASP A 146 -8.73 -13.17 -12.07
CA ASP A 146 -10.12 -12.87 -11.76
C ASP A 146 -10.83 -14.01 -11.02
N ASP A 147 -10.60 -15.26 -11.41
CA ASP A 147 -11.13 -16.44 -10.71
C ASP A 147 -10.71 -16.48 -9.25
N PHE A 148 -9.42 -16.24 -8.97
CA PHE A 148 -8.90 -16.18 -7.60
C PHE A 148 -9.47 -14.98 -6.84
N SER A 149 -9.49 -13.80 -7.46
CA SER A 149 -10.06 -12.60 -6.86
C SER A 149 -11.55 -12.76 -6.55
N ALA A 150 -12.30 -13.49 -7.38
CA ALA A 150 -13.72 -13.77 -7.16
C ALA A 150 -13.93 -14.62 -5.89
N THR A 151 -13.00 -15.51 -5.55
CA THR A 151 -13.07 -16.29 -4.29
C THR A 151 -12.92 -15.43 -3.03
N MET A 152 -12.34 -14.23 -3.17
CA MET A 152 -12.17 -13.31 -2.04
C MET A 152 -13.46 -12.54 -1.75
N ILE A 153 -14.34 -12.34 -2.74
CA ILE A 153 -15.56 -11.56 -2.58
C ILE A 153 -16.48 -12.23 -1.54
N PRO A 154 -17.08 -11.48 -0.59
CA PRO A 154 -17.92 -12.07 0.44
C PRO A 154 -19.14 -12.76 -0.16
N ALA A 155 -19.48 -13.95 0.35
CA ALA A 155 -20.54 -14.79 -0.23
C ALA A 155 -21.94 -14.14 -0.26
N TRP A 156 -22.19 -13.12 0.56
CA TRP A 156 -23.45 -12.36 0.57
C TRP A 156 -23.54 -11.33 -0.56
N LEU A 157 -22.42 -10.99 -1.21
CA LEU A 157 -22.38 -10.01 -2.28
C LEU A 157 -22.57 -10.73 -3.63
N PRO A 158 -23.62 -10.43 -4.40
CA PRO A 158 -23.87 -11.11 -5.67
C PRO A 158 -22.87 -10.67 -6.73
N ALA A 159 -22.76 -11.49 -7.79
CA ALA A 159 -21.93 -11.24 -8.98
C ALA A 159 -20.45 -10.93 -8.63
N PRO A 160 -19.69 -11.89 -8.08
CA PRO A 160 -18.32 -11.64 -7.62
C PRO A 160 -17.41 -11.10 -8.73
N LEU A 161 -17.50 -11.63 -9.96
CA LEU A 161 -16.71 -11.14 -11.10
C LEU A 161 -17.01 -9.68 -11.46
N PHE A 162 -18.24 -9.20 -11.28
CA PHE A 162 -18.56 -7.79 -11.50
C PHE A 162 -17.72 -6.90 -10.57
N TRP A 163 -17.63 -7.25 -9.29
CA TRP A 163 -16.86 -6.48 -8.31
C TRP A 163 -15.36 -6.56 -8.59
N VAL A 164 -14.85 -7.72 -8.99
CA VAL A 164 -13.45 -7.90 -9.39
C VAL A 164 -13.09 -6.98 -10.56
N TYR A 165 -13.90 -6.95 -11.62
CA TYR A 165 -13.63 -6.09 -12.77
C TYR A 165 -13.87 -4.60 -12.45
N LEU A 166 -14.87 -4.27 -11.62
CA LEU A 166 -15.12 -2.90 -11.19
C LEU A 166 -13.91 -2.34 -10.41
N THR A 167 -13.37 -3.11 -9.46
CA THR A 167 -12.20 -2.69 -8.69
C THR A 167 -10.94 -2.70 -9.56
N GLY A 168 -10.80 -3.64 -10.49
CA GLY A 168 -9.73 -3.64 -11.49
C GLY A 168 -9.72 -2.35 -12.33
N CYS A 169 -10.87 -1.96 -12.89
CA CYS A 169 -11.07 -0.69 -13.57
C CYS A 169 -10.76 0.51 -12.68
N GLY A 170 -11.19 0.47 -11.41
CA GLY A 170 -10.90 1.51 -10.42
C GLY A 170 -9.41 1.73 -10.21
N HIS A 171 -8.62 0.66 -10.10
CA HIS A 171 -7.16 0.72 -10.02
C HIS A 171 -6.54 1.32 -11.28
N LEU A 172 -6.95 0.87 -12.47
CA LEU A 172 -6.44 1.39 -13.75
C LEU A 172 -6.73 2.89 -13.89
N ALA A 173 -7.98 3.31 -13.64
CA ALA A 173 -8.39 4.70 -13.72
C ALA A 173 -7.63 5.57 -12.72
N ALA A 174 -7.45 5.10 -11.48
CA ALA A 174 -6.67 5.80 -10.47
C ALA A 174 -5.18 5.89 -10.87
N GLY A 175 -4.60 4.83 -11.41
CA GLY A 175 -3.22 4.82 -11.91
C GLY A 175 -3.00 5.85 -13.01
N VAL A 176 -3.84 5.84 -14.05
CA VAL A 176 -3.78 6.80 -15.16
C VAL A 176 -3.96 8.23 -14.65
N SER A 177 -4.88 8.46 -13.73
CA SER A 177 -5.10 9.77 -13.10
C SER A 177 -3.85 10.27 -12.37
N LEU A 178 -3.23 9.45 -11.52
CA LEU A 178 -2.04 9.83 -10.76
C LEU A 178 -0.80 10.05 -11.63
N ILE A 179 -0.65 9.29 -12.72
CA ILE A 179 0.46 9.45 -13.68
C ILE A 179 0.29 10.73 -14.49
N SER A 180 -0.88 10.92 -15.10
CA SER A 180 -1.18 12.09 -15.93
C SER A 180 -1.28 13.39 -15.12
N GLY A 181 -1.62 13.28 -13.84
CA GLY A 181 -1.92 14.43 -13.01
C GLY A 181 -3.35 14.96 -13.19
N VAL A 182 -4.23 14.32 -13.95
CA VAL A 182 -5.62 14.77 -14.14
C VAL A 182 -6.54 14.12 -13.10
N ALA A 183 -7.45 14.89 -12.48
CA ALA A 183 -8.43 14.40 -11.49
C ALA A 183 -7.85 13.65 -10.25
N THR A 184 -6.59 13.87 -9.90
CA THR A 184 -5.87 13.11 -8.86
C THR A 184 -6.51 13.17 -7.48
N ARG A 185 -7.16 14.27 -7.14
CA ARG A 185 -7.87 14.43 -5.86
C ARG A 185 -9.04 13.45 -5.74
N LEU A 186 -9.88 13.37 -6.79
CA LEU A 186 -11.02 12.45 -6.81
C LEU A 186 -10.53 11.00 -6.91
N ALA A 187 -9.57 10.73 -7.80
CA ALA A 187 -9.04 9.38 -7.98
C ALA A 187 -8.41 8.82 -6.70
N SER A 188 -7.56 9.58 -6.00
CA SER A 188 -6.95 9.15 -4.74
C SER A 188 -7.95 9.02 -3.60
N LEU A 189 -9.01 9.84 -3.57
CA LEU A 189 -10.11 9.70 -2.61
C LEU A 189 -10.86 8.38 -2.82
N LEU A 190 -11.29 8.11 -4.06
CA LEU A 190 -12.02 6.89 -4.41
C LEU A 190 -11.16 5.64 -4.19
N LEU A 191 -9.88 5.69 -4.56
CA LEU A 191 -8.92 4.62 -4.31
C LEU A 191 -8.76 4.33 -2.81
N THR A 192 -8.63 5.38 -1.99
CA THR A 192 -8.55 5.21 -0.53
C THR A 192 -9.82 4.56 0.01
N GLY A 193 -10.99 5.00 -0.45
CA GLY A 193 -12.27 4.42 -0.09
C GLY A 193 -12.36 2.93 -0.48
N MET A 194 -11.93 2.59 -1.69
CA MET A 194 -11.90 1.21 -2.18
C MET A 194 -11.02 0.30 -1.32
N PHE A 195 -9.79 0.73 -0.99
CA PHE A 195 -8.92 -0.05 -0.10
C PHE A 195 -9.49 -0.16 1.33
N ALA A 196 -10.12 0.90 1.85
CA ALA A 196 -10.80 0.83 3.14
C ALA A 196 -11.96 -0.18 3.11
N CYS A 197 -12.72 -0.26 2.01
CA CYS A 197 -13.74 -1.29 1.82
C CYS A 197 -13.12 -2.70 1.84
N PHE A 198 -11.94 -2.93 1.24
CA PHE A 198 -11.27 -4.22 1.31
C PHE A 198 -10.89 -4.59 2.74
N VAL A 199 -10.35 -3.64 3.50
CA VAL A 199 -10.04 -3.85 4.93
C VAL A 199 -11.30 -4.26 5.69
N LEU A 200 -12.40 -3.51 5.55
CA LEU A 200 -13.60 -3.69 6.36
C LEU A 200 -14.47 -4.87 5.93
N LEU A 201 -14.58 -5.14 4.63
CA LEU A 201 -15.51 -6.13 4.07
C LEU A 201 -14.84 -7.47 3.76
N LEU A 202 -13.53 -7.49 3.50
CA LEU A 202 -12.78 -8.70 3.15
C LEU A 202 -11.89 -9.15 4.32
N HIS A 203 -10.88 -8.36 4.66
CA HIS A 203 -9.79 -8.85 5.50
C HIS A 203 -10.15 -8.90 6.98
N LEU A 204 -10.85 -7.90 7.50
CA LEU A 204 -11.28 -7.91 8.90
C LEU A 204 -12.24 -9.07 9.21
N PRO A 205 -13.29 -9.34 8.41
CA PRO A 205 -14.13 -10.53 8.61
C PRO A 205 -13.36 -11.85 8.52
N ARG A 206 -12.38 -11.98 7.61
CA ARG A 206 -11.58 -13.21 7.49
C ARG A 206 -10.69 -13.45 8.70
N VAL A 207 -10.10 -12.40 9.28
CA VAL A 207 -9.37 -12.49 10.56
C VAL A 207 -10.31 -12.89 11.71
N ILE A 208 -11.53 -12.34 11.77
CA ILE A 208 -12.52 -12.72 12.80
C ILE A 208 -12.93 -14.19 12.65
N ALA A 209 -13.14 -14.66 11.42
CA ALA A 209 -13.52 -16.05 11.15
C ALA A 209 -12.38 -17.05 11.39
N ALA A 210 -11.13 -16.64 11.17
CA ALA A 210 -9.95 -17.50 11.31
C ALA A 210 -8.79 -16.76 12.03
N PRO A 211 -8.90 -16.47 13.33
CA PRO A 211 -7.94 -15.62 14.05
C PRO A 211 -6.56 -16.26 14.24
N THR A 212 -6.45 -17.58 14.09
CA THR A 212 -5.17 -18.31 14.10
C THR A 212 -4.52 -18.39 12.73
N ALA A 213 -5.25 -18.05 11.66
CA ALA A 213 -4.72 -18.07 10.30
C ALA A 213 -3.80 -16.86 10.08
N ARG A 214 -2.50 -17.14 10.12
CA ARG A 214 -1.44 -16.14 9.94
C ARG A 214 -1.63 -15.28 8.68
N ILE A 215 -1.98 -15.90 7.55
CA ILE A 215 -2.13 -15.22 6.27
C ILE A 215 -3.19 -14.11 6.33
N GLU A 216 -4.26 -14.31 7.10
CA GLU A 216 -5.34 -13.34 7.25
C GLU A 216 -4.87 -12.06 7.93
N TRP A 217 -4.05 -12.19 8.98
CA TRP A 217 -3.43 -11.04 9.64
C TRP A 217 -2.44 -10.29 8.75
N ILE A 218 -1.68 -11.02 7.92
CA ILE A 218 -0.76 -10.38 6.95
C ILE A 218 -1.56 -9.57 5.93
N MET A 219 -2.62 -10.15 5.37
CA MET A 219 -3.51 -9.49 4.40
C MET A 219 -4.17 -8.25 5.02
N LEU A 220 -4.66 -8.36 6.25
CA LEU A 220 -5.22 -7.23 6.99
C LEU A 220 -4.19 -6.11 7.18
N GLY A 221 -2.98 -6.45 7.63
CA GLY A 221 -1.91 -5.48 7.85
C GLY A 221 -1.52 -4.75 6.58
N ILE A 222 -1.41 -5.45 5.45
CA ILE A 222 -1.01 -4.87 4.17
C ILE A 222 -2.11 -4.03 3.56
N SER A 223 -3.35 -4.50 3.52
CA SER A 223 -4.47 -3.70 3.03
C SER A 223 -4.69 -2.46 3.90
N THR A 224 -4.45 -2.54 5.20
CA THR A 224 -4.45 -1.38 6.10
C THR A 224 -3.32 -0.41 5.76
N ALA A 225 -2.08 -0.91 5.60
CA ALA A 225 -0.95 -0.07 5.21
C ALA A 225 -1.16 0.59 3.83
N MET A 226 -1.73 -0.13 2.86
CA MET A 226 -2.04 0.35 1.52
C MET A 226 -3.13 1.43 1.55
N THR A 227 -4.17 1.24 2.37
CA THR A 227 -5.18 2.28 2.64
C THR A 227 -4.51 3.55 3.18
N GLY A 228 -3.59 3.39 4.14
CA GLY A 228 -2.82 4.50 4.68
C GLY A 228 -1.92 5.18 3.65
N ALA A 229 -1.27 4.41 2.78
CA ALA A 229 -0.43 4.92 1.69
C ALA A 229 -1.26 5.76 0.71
N ALA A 230 -2.42 5.24 0.26
CA ALA A 230 -3.34 5.96 -0.62
C ALA A 230 -3.87 7.25 0.05
N TRP A 231 -4.16 7.21 1.35
CA TRP A 231 -4.59 8.39 2.09
C TRP A 231 -3.49 9.46 2.19
N ILE A 232 -2.24 9.06 2.41
CA ILE A 232 -1.10 9.99 2.38
C ILE A 232 -1.00 10.63 0.99
N VAL A 233 -1.05 9.84 -0.08
CA VAL A 233 -1.04 10.37 -1.47
C VAL A 233 -2.17 11.36 -1.68
N ARG A 234 -3.40 11.06 -1.24
CA ARG A 234 -4.55 11.96 -1.29
C ARG A 234 -4.25 13.29 -0.60
N CYS A 235 -3.65 13.27 0.59
CA CYS A 235 -3.29 14.47 1.33
C CYS A 235 -2.21 15.29 0.62
N VAL A 236 -1.24 14.63 -0.02
CA VAL A 236 -0.20 15.31 -0.81
C VAL A 236 -0.79 16.00 -2.03
N VAL A 237 -1.60 15.31 -2.85
CA VAL A 237 -2.19 15.91 -4.07
C VAL A 237 -3.23 17.00 -3.76
N SER A 238 -3.81 16.98 -2.55
CA SER A 238 -4.72 18.04 -2.09
C SER A 238 -3.99 19.33 -1.71
N ARG A 239 -2.68 19.25 -1.42
CA ARG A 239 -1.85 20.40 -1.01
C ARG A 239 -1.16 21.12 -2.17
N ASP A 240 -1.18 20.55 -3.38
CA ASP A 240 -0.55 21.17 -4.55
C ASP A 240 -1.27 22.48 -4.94
N PRO A 241 -0.62 23.66 -4.78
CA PRO A 241 -1.23 24.96 -5.03
C PRO A 241 -1.55 25.19 -6.51
N THR A 242 -0.79 24.57 -7.41
CA THR A 242 -0.95 24.75 -8.87
C THR A 242 -2.27 24.18 -9.39
N ARG A 243 -2.92 23.31 -8.60
CA ARG A 243 -4.18 22.64 -8.95
C ARG A 243 -5.41 23.19 -8.23
N ILE A 244 -5.25 24.26 -7.46
CA ILE A 244 -6.36 24.96 -6.79
C ILE A 244 -7.07 25.92 -7.78
N HIS A 245 -6.37 26.37 -8.82
CA HIS A 245 -6.88 27.38 -9.76
C HIS A 245 -7.85 26.89 -10.85
N GLU A 246 -8.06 25.58 -11.02
CA GLU A 246 -9.01 25.07 -12.03
C GLU A 246 -10.49 25.22 -11.60
N GLY A 247 -10.77 25.63 -10.36
CA GLY A 247 -12.13 25.73 -9.81
C GLY A 247 -12.65 27.15 -9.54
N THR A 248 -11.85 28.19 -9.78
CA THR A 248 -12.24 29.58 -9.51
C THR A 248 -12.05 30.45 -10.76
N ALA A 249 -12.75 30.11 -11.84
CA ALA A 249 -13.07 31.11 -12.84
C ALA A 249 -14.15 32.03 -12.23
N GLN A 250 -13.72 33.17 -11.69
CA GLN A 250 -14.63 34.25 -11.33
C GLN A 250 -15.33 34.75 -12.61
N PRO A 251 -16.67 34.81 -12.68
CA PRO A 251 -17.33 35.51 -13.76
C PRO A 251 -16.97 37.00 -13.68
N ALA A 252 -16.55 37.55 -14.82
CA ALA A 252 -16.30 38.97 -15.02
C ALA A 252 -17.58 39.80 -14.91
#